data_AF-A0A382XFA7-F1
#
_entry.id   AF-A0A382XFA7-F1
#
_cell.length_a   1.000
_cell.length_b   1.000
_cell.length_c   1.000
_cell.angle_alpha   90.00
_cell.angle_beta   90.00
_cell.angle_gamma   90.00
#
_symmetry.space_group_name_H-M   'P 1'
#
loop_
_entity.id
_entity.type
_entity.pdbx_description
1 polymer ?
#
loop_
_entity_poly.entity_id
_entity_poly.type
_entity_poly.pdbx_seq_one_letter_code
_entity_poly.pdbx_strand_id
1 'polypeptide(L)'
;MEDNLLINLRKYRPSDKSDPLENFLTEAFAHLLKNSSEVMVALLEEIDSKSALPKAFNASSYEVSTQDNFDGKFPDMLVKWDDVVIVFEHKVYSELSYSQLDNYRAYAEEHFNYHYVVLITARE
;
A
#
# COMPACT_ATOMS: atom_id res chain seq x y z
N MET A 1 -17.73 -11.28 3.14
CA MET A 1 -17.66 -10.89 4.58
C MET A 1 -16.36 -10.13 4.88
N GLU A 2 -15.74 -9.53 3.85
CA GLU A 2 -14.42 -8.89 3.91
C GLU A 2 -14.50 -7.35 4.04
N ASP A 3 -15.70 -6.77 3.92
CA ASP A 3 -15.88 -5.31 3.79
C ASP A 3 -16.05 -4.54 5.11
N ASN A 4 -16.01 -5.20 6.27
CA ASN A 4 -16.22 -4.51 7.54
C ASN A 4 -14.88 -4.07 8.16
N LEU A 5 -14.53 -2.80 7.95
CA LEU A 5 -13.36 -2.15 8.54
C LEU A 5 -13.23 -2.47 10.03
N LEU A 6 -14.30 -2.37 10.81
CA LEU A 6 -14.25 -2.60 12.25
C LEU A 6 -13.91 -4.05 12.62
N ILE A 7 -14.27 -5.02 11.79
CA ILE A 7 -13.89 -6.43 11.96
C ILE A 7 -12.41 -6.63 11.65
N ASN A 8 -11.89 -6.01 10.59
CA ASN A 8 -10.47 -6.09 10.23
C ASN A 8 -9.58 -5.39 11.27
N LEU A 9 -9.96 -4.18 11.69
CA LEU A 9 -9.22 -3.42 12.71
C LEU A 9 -9.16 -4.14 14.07
N ARG A 10 -10.18 -4.95 14.42
CA ARG A 10 -10.19 -5.74 15.67
C ARG A 10 -9.03 -6.74 15.75
N LYS A 11 -8.48 -7.20 14.62
CA LYS A 11 -7.33 -8.11 14.57
C LYS A 11 -6.04 -7.45 15.07
N TYR A 12 -5.98 -6.12 15.04
CA TYR A 12 -4.83 -5.29 15.39
C TYR A 12 -4.96 -4.70 16.80
N ARG A 13 -5.47 -5.49 17.75
CA ARG A 13 -5.51 -5.07 19.17
C ARG A 13 -4.07 -5.00 19.71
N PRO A 14 -3.63 -3.87 20.28
CA PRO A 14 -2.31 -3.77 20.90
C PRO A 14 -2.12 -4.84 21.97
N SER A 15 -0.91 -5.40 22.02
CA SER A 15 -0.49 -6.33 23.07
C SER A 15 0.87 -5.90 23.58
N ASP A 16 1.25 -6.38 24.77
CA ASP A 16 2.56 -6.08 25.38
C ASP A 16 3.76 -6.54 24.51
N LYS A 17 3.52 -7.31 23.44
CA LYS A 17 4.55 -7.88 22.55
C LYS A 17 4.47 -7.40 21.11
N SER A 18 3.47 -6.59 20.75
CA SER A 18 3.27 -6.13 19.38
C SER A 18 2.55 -4.80 19.37
N ASP A 19 3.17 -3.78 18.77
CA ASP A 19 2.48 -2.56 18.39
C ASP A 19 1.96 -2.71 16.95
N PRO A 20 0.66 -2.96 16.75
CA PRO A 20 0.10 -3.20 15.43
C PRO A 20 -0.27 -1.89 14.73
N LEU A 21 0.23 -0.74 15.19
CA LEU A 21 -0.08 0.58 14.63
C LEU A 21 0.10 0.62 13.11
N GLU A 22 1.20 0.07 12.59
CA GLU A 22 1.46 0.06 11.14
C GLU A 22 0.43 -0.79 10.37
N ASN A 23 0.08 -1.97 10.91
CA ASN A 23 -0.93 -2.83 10.30
C ASN A 23 -2.34 -2.21 10.39
N PHE A 24 -2.67 -1.57 11.51
CA PHE A 24 -3.92 -0.82 11.69
C PHE A 24 -4.02 0.30 10.65
N LEU A 25 -2.94 1.07 10.47
CA LEU A 25 -2.90 2.18 9.52
C LEU A 25 -3.03 1.67 8.09
N THR A 26 -2.29 0.63 7.72
CA THR A 26 -2.39 -0.01 6.41
C THR A 26 -3.83 -0.39 6.07
N GLU A 27 -4.56 -0.97 7.03
CA GLU A 27 -5.92 -1.45 6.80
C GLU A 27 -6.96 -0.31 6.78
N ALA A 28 -6.78 0.69 7.64
CA ALA A 28 -7.57 1.92 7.58
C ALA A 28 -7.35 2.66 6.24
N PHE A 29 -6.11 2.75 5.79
CA PHE A 29 -5.72 3.42 4.54
C PHE A 29 -6.25 2.66 3.33
N ALA A 30 -6.06 1.34 3.26
CA ALA A 30 -6.62 0.50 2.22
C ALA A 30 -8.15 0.61 2.14
N HIS A 31 -8.84 0.63 3.28
CA HIS A 31 -10.29 0.82 3.31
C HIS A 31 -10.70 2.20 2.79
N LEU A 32 -10.00 3.26 3.19
CA LEU A 32 -10.27 4.62 2.71
C LEU A 32 -10.14 4.69 1.18
N LEU A 33 -9.06 4.13 0.63
CA LEU A 33 -8.81 4.11 -0.81
C LEU A 33 -9.83 3.27 -1.59
N LYS A 34 -10.35 2.18 -1.01
CA LYS A 34 -11.43 1.38 -1.61
C LYS A 34 -12.77 2.13 -1.67
N ASN A 35 -13.04 2.99 -0.69
CA ASN A 35 -14.36 3.58 -0.47
C ASN A 35 -14.46 5.04 -0.87
N SER A 36 -13.34 5.69 -1.22
CA SER A 36 -13.32 7.08 -1.68
C SER A 36 -12.39 7.23 -2.88
N SER A 37 -13.00 7.30 -4.08
CA SER A 37 -12.28 7.59 -5.31
C SER A 37 -11.63 8.98 -5.28
N GLU A 38 -12.21 9.95 -4.58
CA GLU A 38 -11.63 11.29 -4.40
C GLU A 38 -10.29 11.22 -3.68
N VAL A 39 -10.19 10.44 -2.60
CA VAL A 39 -8.93 10.26 -1.87
C VAL A 39 -7.92 9.48 -2.71
N MET A 40 -8.36 8.44 -3.43
CA MET A 40 -7.48 7.71 -4.34
C MET A 40 -6.89 8.61 -5.42
N VAL A 41 -7.71 9.43 -6.07
CA VAL A 41 -7.26 10.38 -7.10
C VAL A 41 -6.26 11.36 -6.50
N ALA A 42 -6.56 11.97 -5.35
CA ALA A 42 -5.66 12.92 -4.69
C ALA A 42 -4.30 12.29 -4.33
N LEU A 43 -4.29 11.04 -3.86
CA LEU A 43 -3.06 10.31 -3.57
C LEU A 43 -2.23 10.08 -4.85
N LEU A 44 -2.88 9.65 -5.93
CA LEU A 44 -2.18 9.36 -7.19
C LEU A 44 -1.68 10.63 -7.87
N GLU A 45 -2.38 11.75 -7.78
CA GLU A 45 -1.91 13.06 -8.24
C GLU A 45 -0.63 13.49 -7.51
N GLU A 46 -0.57 13.28 -6.18
CA GLU A 46 0.62 13.57 -5.40
C GLU A 46 1.81 12.69 -5.82
N ILE A 47 1.58 11.40 -6.09
CA ILE A 47 2.60 10.46 -6.58
C ILE A 47 3.06 10.85 -7.99
N ASP A 48 2.13 11.14 -8.88
CA ASP A 48 2.39 11.52 -10.28
C ASP A 48 3.23 12.80 -10.34
N SER A 49 2.91 13.80 -9.50
CA SER A 49 3.67 15.05 -9.42
C SER A 49 5.16 14.87 -9.08
N LYS A 50 5.51 13.76 -8.41
CA LYS A 50 6.88 13.48 -7.94
C LYS A 50 7.64 12.49 -8.80
N SER A 51 6.93 11.58 -9.47
CA SER A 51 7.54 10.40 -10.08
C SER A 51 7.08 10.12 -11.51
N ALA A 52 6.12 10.90 -12.03
CA ALA A 52 5.49 10.73 -13.34
C ALA A 52 5.02 9.29 -13.57
N LEU A 53 3.76 9.02 -13.22
CA LEU A 53 3.14 7.73 -13.45
C LEU A 53 3.12 7.39 -14.94
N PRO A 54 3.28 6.11 -15.30
CA PRO A 54 3.51 5.69 -16.67
C PRO A 54 2.21 5.67 -17.47
N LYS A 55 1.07 5.64 -16.77
CA LYS A 55 -0.28 5.67 -17.32
C LYS A 55 -1.19 6.45 -16.41
N ALA A 56 -2.18 7.11 -17.01
CA ALA A 56 -3.24 7.78 -16.29
C ALA A 56 -4.04 6.77 -15.44
N PHE A 57 -4.50 7.21 -14.28
CA PHE A 57 -5.31 6.39 -13.39
C PHE A 57 -6.71 6.15 -13.96
N ASN A 58 -7.17 4.89 -13.90
CA ASN A 58 -8.54 4.51 -14.25
C ASN A 58 -9.43 4.44 -13.01
N ALA A 59 -10.07 5.56 -12.65
CA ALA A 59 -10.95 5.63 -11.48
C ALA A 59 -12.21 4.74 -11.57
N SER A 60 -12.56 4.23 -12.77
CA SER A 60 -13.69 3.33 -12.96
C SER A 60 -13.36 1.86 -12.67
N SER A 61 -12.08 1.50 -12.64
CA SER A 61 -11.63 0.13 -12.43
C SER A 61 -10.22 0.10 -11.85
N TYR A 62 -10.15 -0.11 -10.54
CA TYR A 62 -8.91 -0.32 -9.80
C TYR A 62 -9.13 -1.31 -8.67
N GLU A 63 -8.05 -1.92 -8.20
CA GLU A 63 -8.02 -2.84 -7.06
C GLU A 63 -7.11 -2.27 -5.98
N VAL A 64 -7.50 -2.47 -4.73
CA VAL A 64 -6.65 -2.24 -3.56
C VAL A 64 -6.57 -3.56 -2.80
N SER A 65 -5.36 -4.06 -2.56
CA SER A 65 -5.15 -5.31 -1.85
C SER A 65 -4.14 -5.13 -0.73
N THR A 66 -4.26 -5.95 0.31
CA THR A 66 -3.32 -6.05 1.44
C THR A 66 -2.95 -7.53 1.59
N GLN A 67 -1.82 -7.81 2.24
CA GLN A 67 -1.34 -9.18 2.47
C GLN A 67 -0.97 -9.97 1.20
N ASP A 68 -0.65 -9.26 0.10
CA ASP A 68 -0.08 -9.89 -1.10
C ASP A 68 1.27 -10.55 -0.77
N ASN A 69 1.55 -11.68 -1.40
CA ASN A 69 2.77 -12.47 -1.17
C ASN A 69 3.77 -12.28 -2.31
N PHE A 70 4.91 -11.65 -2.02
CA PHE A 70 6.07 -11.51 -2.88
C PHE A 70 7.14 -12.52 -2.42
N ASP A 71 6.89 -13.80 -2.67
CA ASP A 71 7.79 -14.92 -2.33
C ASP A 71 8.25 -14.97 -0.85
N GLY A 72 7.29 -14.82 0.06
CA GLY A 72 7.50 -14.83 1.51
C GLY A 72 7.77 -13.44 2.09
N LYS A 73 7.70 -12.39 1.27
CA LYS A 73 7.66 -10.99 1.69
C LYS A 73 6.28 -10.42 1.45
N PHE A 74 5.83 -9.52 2.33
CA PHE A 74 4.45 -9.03 2.31
C PHE A 74 4.48 -7.50 2.33
N PRO A 75 4.37 -6.83 1.15
CA PRO A 75 4.13 -5.40 1.15
C PRO A 75 2.83 -5.09 1.90
N ASP A 76 2.78 -3.90 2.50
CA ASP A 76 1.63 -3.50 3.30
C ASP A 76 0.36 -3.43 2.44
N MET A 77 0.45 -2.83 1.25
CA MET A 77 -0.69 -2.63 0.37
C MET A 77 -0.27 -2.51 -1.10
N LEU A 78 -1.12 -2.95 -2.01
CA LEU A 78 -1.01 -2.69 -3.44
C LEU A 78 -2.20 -1.88 -3.95
N VAL A 79 -1.96 -1.03 -4.94
CA VAL A 79 -2.99 -0.45 -5.80
C VAL A 79 -2.71 -0.86 -7.24
N LYS A 80 -3.70 -1.42 -7.92
CA LYS A 80 -3.58 -1.92 -9.30
C LYS A 80 -4.64 -1.31 -10.19
N TRP A 81 -4.26 -0.89 -11.38
CA TRP A 81 -5.19 -0.56 -12.47
C TRP A 81 -4.54 -0.87 -13.80
N ASP A 82 -5.31 -1.37 -14.76
CA ASP A 82 -4.80 -1.86 -16.05
C ASP A 82 -3.60 -2.81 -15.86
N ASP A 83 -2.39 -2.40 -16.24
CA ASP A 83 -1.12 -3.12 -16.07
C ASP A 83 -0.11 -2.35 -15.20
N VAL A 84 -0.60 -1.40 -14.39
CA VAL A 84 0.18 -0.63 -13.41
C VAL A 84 -0.05 -1.18 -12.00
N VAL A 85 1.05 -1.34 -11.25
CA VAL A 85 1.03 -1.75 -9.85
C VAL A 85 1.82 -0.77 -9.00
N ILE A 86 1.17 -0.12 -8.04
CA ILE A 86 1.88 0.62 -6.99
C ILE A 86 1.96 -0.26 -5.75
N VAL A 87 3.18 -0.50 -5.30
CA VAL A 87 3.52 -1.22 -4.06
C VAL A 87 3.76 -0.20 -2.96
N PHE A 88 3.01 -0.30 -1.87
CA PHE A 88 3.12 0.59 -0.72
C PHE A 88 3.76 -0.10 0.48
N GLU A 89 4.59 0.66 1.18
CA GLU A 89 5.07 0.37 2.52
C GLU A 89 4.78 1.59 3.41
N HIS A 90 4.19 1.37 4.58
CA HIS A 90 3.87 2.38 5.57
C HIS A 90 4.83 2.27 6.76
N LYS A 91 5.39 3.41 7.18
CA LYS A 91 6.26 3.48 8.35
C LYS A 91 5.88 4.69 9.19
N VAL A 92 5.58 4.50 10.47
CA VAL A 92 5.28 5.64 11.35
C VAL A 92 6.54 6.08 12.06
N TYR A 93 7.11 5.19 12.87
CA TYR A 93 8.29 5.47 13.69
C TYR A 93 9.31 4.33 13.69
N SER A 94 9.04 3.24 12.95
CA SER A 94 9.98 2.13 12.84
C SER A 94 11.02 2.40 11.75
N GLU A 95 12.23 1.90 11.96
CA GLU A 95 13.29 2.00 10.96
C GLU A 95 12.95 1.18 9.72
N LEU A 96 13.17 1.78 8.55
CA LEU A 96 13.10 1.06 7.29
C LEU A 96 14.35 0.21 7.13
N SER A 97 14.17 -1.11 7.00
CA SER A 97 15.27 -1.95 6.50
C SER A 97 15.45 -1.70 5.00
N TYR A 98 16.60 -1.15 4.60
CA TYR A 98 16.91 -0.90 3.17
C TYR A 98 16.68 -2.13 2.28
N SER A 99 17.00 -3.32 2.78
CA SER A 99 16.81 -4.57 2.03
C SER A 99 15.34 -4.87 1.71
N GLN A 100 14.39 -4.31 2.47
CA GLN A 100 12.96 -4.59 2.30
C GLN A 100 12.42 -3.98 1.01
N LEU A 101 12.69 -2.69 0.77
CA LEU A 101 12.26 -2.04 -0.47
C LEU A 101 12.96 -2.63 -1.69
N ASP A 102 14.22 -3.03 -1.55
CA ASP A 102 14.96 -3.67 -2.65
C ASP A 102 14.35 -5.02 -3.03
N ASN A 103 13.89 -5.82 -2.07
CA ASN A 103 13.16 -7.05 -2.37
C ASN A 103 11.87 -6.78 -3.15
N TYR A 104 11.12 -5.73 -2.77
CA TYR A 104 9.87 -5.38 -3.46
C TYR A 104 10.13 -4.87 -4.88
N ARG A 105 11.18 -4.07 -5.08
CA ARG A 105 11.60 -3.63 -6.41
C ARG A 105 11.97 -4.81 -7.29
N ALA A 106 12.84 -5.71 -6.79
CA ALA A 106 13.26 -6.89 -7.55
C ALA A 106 12.07 -7.76 -7.96
N TYR A 107 11.13 -8.03 -7.05
CA TYR A 107 9.92 -8.76 -7.36
C TYR A 107 9.05 -8.01 -8.39
N ALA A 108 8.84 -6.71 -8.19
CA ALA A 108 8.01 -5.91 -9.10
C ALA A 108 8.60 -5.83 -10.53
N GLU A 109 9.93 -5.76 -10.66
CA GLU A 109 10.66 -5.78 -11.93
C GLU A 109 10.47 -7.09 -12.71
N GLU A 110 10.38 -8.22 -12.02
CA GLU A 110 10.17 -9.53 -12.66
C GLU A 110 8.71 -9.79 -13.03
N HIS A 111 7.76 -9.25 -12.24
CA HIS A 111 6.35 -9.65 -12.30
C HIS A 111 5.40 -8.62 -12.91
N PHE A 112 5.76 -7.34 -12.98
CA PHE A 112 4.84 -6.27 -13.40
C PHE A 112 5.41 -5.39 -14.52
N ASN A 113 4.57 -5.08 -15.52
CA ASN A 113 4.94 -4.24 -16.66
C ASN A 113 5.31 -2.81 -16.24
N TYR A 114 4.47 -2.21 -15.40
CA TYR A 114 4.65 -0.86 -14.87
C TYR A 114 4.48 -0.90 -13.36
N HIS A 115 5.50 -0.45 -12.63
CA HIS A 115 5.47 -0.53 -11.18
C HIS A 115 6.17 0.63 -10.47
N TYR A 116 5.71 0.93 -9.27
CA TYR A 116 6.32 1.90 -8.36
C TYR A 116 6.34 1.32 -6.95
N VAL A 117 7.43 1.56 -6.23
CA VAL A 117 7.49 1.29 -4.79
C VAL A 117 7.44 2.62 -4.05
N VAL A 118 6.38 2.83 -3.29
CA VAL A 118 6.09 4.07 -2.55
C VAL A 118 6.21 3.81 -1.06
N LEU A 119 7.07 4.57 -0.41
CA LEU A 119 7.18 4.60 1.04
C LEU A 119 6.38 5.80 1.58
N ILE A 120 5.41 5.54 2.44
CA ILE A 120 4.65 6.58 3.16
C ILE A 120 5.14 6.61 4.60
N THR A 121 5.70 7.75 5.02
CA THR A 121 6.18 7.94 6.39
C THR A 121 5.38 9.00 7.14
N ALA A 122 5.25 8.85 8.45
CA ALA A 122 4.91 9.99 9.29
C ALA A 122 6.04 11.03 9.19
N ARG A 123 5.68 12.32 9.16
CA ARG A 123 6.67 13.40 9.28
C ARG A 123 7.00 13.60 10.75
N GLU A 124 8.29 13.73 11.05
CA GLU A 124 8.77 14.33 12.30
C GLU A 124 8.50 15.85 12.32
#